data_AF-A0A8H7AQP6-F1
#
_entry.id   AF-A0A8H7AQP6-F1
#
_cell.length_a   1.000
_cell.length_b   1.000
_cell.length_c   1.000
_cell.angle_alpha   90.00
_cell.angle_beta   90.00
_cell.angle_gamma   90.00
#
_symmetry.space_group_name_H-M   'P 1'
#
loop_
_entity.id
_entity.type
_entity.pdbx_description
1 polymer ?
#
loop_
_entity_poly.entity_id
_entity_poly.type
_entity_poly.pdbx_seq_one_letter_code
_entity_poly.pdbx_strand_id
1 'polypeptide(L)'
;MPPSTDKQASGNGHGPLEILEIIKRLDQADIPSCIVGISALMYYGARRGRNGWDICVLTNQFDDTISLLKSNTSVCVEMPCPPVV
;
A
#
# COMPACT_ATOMS: atom_id res chain seq x y z
N MET A 1 0.85 20.57 37.11
CA MET A 1 0.79 20.42 35.64
C MET A 1 -0.06 19.20 35.33
N PRO A 2 -1.17 19.33 34.59
CA PRO A 2 -1.92 18.16 34.15
C PRO A 2 -1.22 17.49 32.94
N PRO A 3 -1.40 16.18 32.72
CA PRO A 3 -0.93 15.53 31.51
C PRO A 3 -1.93 15.79 30.38
N SER A 4 -1.56 16.67 29.44
CA SER A 4 -2.38 16.96 28.26
C SER A 4 -2.11 15.93 27.17
N THR A 5 -3.00 14.95 27.14
CA THR A 5 -3.56 14.22 26.00
C THR A 5 -2.67 14.08 24.76
N ASP A 6 -2.26 12.83 24.54
CA ASP A 6 -1.74 12.26 23.31
C ASP A 6 -2.42 12.90 22.09
N LYS A 7 -1.60 13.58 21.28
CA LYS A 7 -2.08 14.28 20.10
C LYS A 7 -2.56 13.24 19.10
N GLN A 8 -3.88 13.11 19.01
CA GLN A 8 -4.57 12.57 17.85
C GLN A 8 -3.84 13.00 16.58
N ALA A 9 -3.21 12.03 15.93
CA ALA A 9 -2.71 12.17 14.58
C ALA A 9 -3.93 12.27 13.65
N SER A 10 -4.50 13.47 13.58
CA SER A 10 -5.41 13.87 12.53
C SER A 10 -4.57 14.17 11.29
N GLY A 11 -4.24 13.11 10.56
CA GLY A 11 -3.72 13.17 9.20
C GLY A 11 -4.42 12.06 8.45
N ASN A 12 -5.28 12.40 7.50
CA ASN A 12 -6.06 11.49 6.65
C ASN A 12 -5.36 10.14 6.44
N GLY A 13 -5.89 9.11 7.11
CA GLY A 13 -5.29 7.79 7.27
C GLY A 13 -4.87 7.15 5.96
N HIS A 14 -3.60 7.33 5.63
CA HIS A 14 -2.82 6.57 4.65
C HIS A 14 -1.49 6.17 5.31
N GLY A 15 -1.59 5.66 6.54
CA GLY A 15 -0.43 5.36 7.39
C GLY A 15 0.28 4.07 7.00
N PRO A 16 1.50 3.82 7.54
CA PRO A 16 2.21 2.55 7.36
C PRO A 16 1.42 1.30 7.78
N LEU A 17 0.37 1.46 8.60
CA LEU A 17 -0.46 0.35 9.06
C LEU A 17 -1.34 -0.23 7.94
N GLU A 18 -1.83 0.59 7.03
CA GLU A 18 -2.68 0.12 5.93
C GLU A 18 -1.89 -0.72 4.93
N ILE A 19 -0.67 -0.30 4.60
CA ILE A 19 0.19 -1.07 3.70
C ILE A 19 0.60 -2.42 4.31
N LEU A 20 0.83 -2.47 5.63
CA LEU A 20 1.11 -3.72 6.33
C LEU A 20 -0.08 -4.68 6.29
N GLU A 21 -1.31 -4.16 6.44
CA GLU A 21 -2.51 -4.96 6.33
C GLU A 21 -2.69 -5.51 4.90
N ILE A 22 -2.46 -4.69 3.88
CA ILE A 22 -2.51 -5.10 2.47
C ILE A 22 -1.48 -6.20 2.19
N ILE A 23 -0.22 -6.01 2.58
CA ILE A 23 0.84 -7.02 2.38
C ILE A 23 0.48 -8.32 3.08
N LYS A 24 -0.04 -8.26 4.31
CA LYS A 24 -0.46 -9.45 5.04
C LYS A 24 -1.60 -10.18 4.34
N ARG A 25 -2.57 -9.47 3.76
CA ARG A 25 -3.67 -10.08 2.99
C ARG A 25 -3.16 -10.77 1.72
N LEU A 26 -2.20 -10.15 1.02
CA LEU A 26 -1.59 -10.75 -0.17
C LEU A 26 -0.78 -12.01 0.19
N ASP A 27 -0.02 -11.96 1.28
CA ASP A 27 0.72 -13.11 1.81
C ASP A 27 -0.21 -14.27 2.20
N GLN A 28 -1.31 -13.98 2.89
CA GLN A 28 -2.33 -14.97 3.23
C GLN A 28 -3.04 -15.60 2.03
N ALA A 29 -3.08 -14.88 0.91
CA ALA A 29 -3.65 -15.36 -0.35
C ALA A 29 -2.63 -16.06 -1.25
N ASP A 30 -1.38 -16.24 -0.79
CA ASP A 30 -0.25 -16.78 -1.56
C ASP A 30 0.03 -15.96 -2.84
N ILE A 31 -0.21 -14.64 -2.78
CA ILE A 31 0.02 -13.71 -3.89
C ILE A 31 1.38 -13.04 -3.71
N PRO A 32 2.38 -13.36 -4.55
CA PRO A 32 3.69 -12.71 -4.49
C PRO A 32 3.56 -11.23 -4.81
N SER A 33 4.02 -10.39 -3.90
CA SER A 33 3.92 -8.94 -4.01
C SER A 33 5.18 -8.22 -3.53
N CYS A 34 5.39 -6.99 -4.01
CA CYS A 34 6.50 -6.16 -3.60
C CYS A 34 6.11 -4.69 -3.51
N ILE A 35 6.57 -3.97 -2.49
CA ILE A 35 6.44 -2.51 -2.45
C ILE A 35 7.49 -1.92 -3.38
N VAL A 36 7.11 -1.00 -4.26
CA VAL A 36 8.01 -0.42 -5.27
C VAL A 36 8.18 1.09 -5.13
N GLY A 37 9.22 1.60 -5.80
CA GLY A 37 9.45 3.04 -5.96
C GLY A 37 9.58 3.81 -4.64
N ILE A 38 8.95 4.99 -4.59
CA ILE A 38 8.96 5.88 -3.41
C ILE A 38 8.26 5.20 -2.22
N SER A 39 7.27 4.34 -2.47
CA SER A 39 6.54 3.62 -1.43
C SER A 39 7.43 2.66 -0.67
N ALA A 40 8.42 2.02 -1.32
CA ALA A 40 9.40 1.20 -0.60
C ALA A 40 10.22 2.04 0.39
N LEU A 41 10.63 3.25 0.00
CA LEU A 41 11.34 4.16 0.89
C LEU A 41 10.47 4.62 2.07
N MET A 42 9.19 4.92 1.81
CA MET A 42 8.23 5.28 2.86
C MET A 42 8.00 4.12 3.84
N TYR A 43 7.95 2.89 3.34
CA TYR A 43 7.82 1.69 4.17
C TYR A 43 8.98 1.54 5.15
N TYR A 44 10.22 1.83 4.71
CA TYR A 44 11.40 1.83 5.58
C TYR A 44 11.58 3.13 6.40
N GLY A 45 10.55 3.98 6.48
CA GLY A 45 10.52 5.16 7.36
C GLY A 45 11.08 6.45 6.76
N ALA A 46 11.41 6.48 5.46
CA ALA A 46 11.81 7.72 4.81
C ALA A 46 10.61 8.64 4.57
N ARG A 47 10.61 9.83 5.19
CA ARG A 47 9.56 10.82 4.96
C ARG A 47 9.60 11.31 3.51
N ARG A 48 8.53 11.04 2.76
CA ARG A 48 8.33 11.49 1.37
C ARG A 48 6.91 12.06 1.22
N GLY A 49 6.75 13.08 0.39
CA GLY A 49 5.48 13.81 0.22
C GLY A 49 4.45 13.10 -0.65
N ARG A 50 4.37 11.76 -0.60
CA ARG A 50 3.42 10.97 -1.40
C ARG A 50 2.35 10.41 -0.47
N ASN A 51 1.09 10.55 -0.88
CA ASN A 51 -0.06 10.09 -0.09
C ASN A 51 -0.52 8.66 -0.46
N GLY A 52 0.26 7.92 -1.25
CA GLY A 52 -0.16 6.64 -1.83
C GLY A 52 0.93 5.57 -1.84
N TRP A 53 0.49 4.31 -1.90
CA TRP A 53 1.34 3.13 -1.91
C TRP A 53 1.34 2.46 -3.29
N ASP A 54 2.52 2.15 -3.80
CA ASP A 54 2.69 1.33 -5.01
C ASP A 54 3.11 -0.07 -4.64
N ILE A 55 2.36 -1.05 -5.14
CA ILE A 55 2.63 -2.48 -4.94
C ILE A 55 2.66 -3.15 -6.31
N CYS A 56 3.70 -3.93 -6.54
CA CYS A 56 3.80 -4.84 -7.67
C CYS A 56 3.18 -6.20 -7.28
N VAL A 57 2.49 -6.83 -8.22
CA VAL A 57 2.05 -8.23 -8.13
C VAL A 57 2.35 -8.92 -9.46
N LEU A 58 2.35 -10.25 -9.47
CA LEU A 58 2.47 -11.00 -10.70
C LEU A 58 1.29 -10.73 -11.63
N THR A 59 1.57 -10.51 -12.92
CA THR A 59 0.54 -10.17 -13.92
C THR A 59 -0.58 -11.21 -14.01
N ASN A 60 -0.25 -12.49 -13.83
CA ASN A 60 -1.23 -13.58 -13.85
C ASN A 60 -2.12 -13.65 -12.59
N GLN A 61 -1.77 -12.92 -11.52
CA GLN A 61 -2.53 -12.87 -10.26
C GLN A 61 -3.12 -11.48 -10.03
N PHE A 62 -3.07 -10.61 -11.03
CA PHE A 62 -3.51 -9.23 -10.95
C PHE A 62 -5.02 -9.12 -10.70
N ASP A 63 -5.83 -9.92 -11.41
CA ASP A 63 -7.28 -9.92 -11.25
C ASP A 63 -7.70 -10.47 -9.87
N ASP A 64 -7.00 -11.50 -9.38
CA ASP A 64 -7.21 -12.06 -8.04
C ASP A 64 -6.85 -11.03 -6.96
N THR A 65 -5.73 -10.33 -7.14
CA THR A 65 -5.30 -9.22 -6.28
C THR A 65 -6.35 -8.12 -6.23
N ILE A 66 -6.85 -7.69 -7.39
CA ILE A 66 -7.87 -6.64 -7.48
C ILE A 66 -9.14 -7.08 -6.75
N SER A 67 -9.56 -8.32 -6.96
CA SER A 67 -10.77 -8.88 -6.33
C SER A 67 -10.64 -8.94 -4.81
N LEU A 68 -9.45 -9.28 -4.31
CA LEU A 68 -9.12 -9.33 -2.89
C LEU A 68 -9.08 -7.93 -2.23
N LEU A 69 -8.62 -6.91 -2.96
CA LEU A 69 -8.42 -5.55 -2.42
C LEU A 69 -9.64 -4.62 -2.58
N LYS A 70 -10.43 -4.79 -3.65
CA LYS A 70 -11.64 -3.98 -3.91
C LYS A 70 -12.70 -4.09 -2.81
N SER A 71 -12.62 -5.12 -1.96
CA SER A 71 -13.61 -5.36 -0.92
C SER A 71 -13.57 -4.29 0.19
N ASN A 72 -12.46 -3.55 0.38
CA ASN A 72 -12.32 -2.63 1.54
C ASN A 72 -11.44 -1.38 1.29
N THR A 73 -10.90 -1.14 0.09
CA THR A 73 -9.98 0.00 -0.13
C THR A 73 -10.08 0.59 -1.53
N SER A 74 -10.00 1.92 -1.64
CA SER A 74 -9.84 2.61 -2.92
C SER A 74 -8.42 2.41 -3.46
N VAL A 75 -8.22 1.37 -4.27
CA VAL A 75 -6.94 1.08 -4.92
C VAL A 75 -6.96 1.67 -6.33
N CYS A 76 -6.05 2.61 -6.60
CA CYS A 76 -5.74 3.02 -7.98
C CYS A 76 -4.82 1.96 -8.57
N VAL A 77 -5.30 1.25 -9.58
CA VAL A 77 -4.55 0.15 -10.19
C VAL A 77 -4.08 0.60 -11.57
N GLU A 78 -2.77 0.67 -11.76
CA GLU A 78 -2.16 0.91 -13.06
C GLU A 78 -1.52 -0.38 -13.55
N MET A 79 -1.92 -0.87 -14.72
CA MET A 79 -1.12 -1.87 -15.43
C MET A 79 0.13 -1.18 -15.99
N PRO A 80 1.33 -1.79 -15.87
CA PRO A 80 2.49 -1.25 -16.56
C PRO A 80 2.20 -1.20 -18.07
N CYS A 81 2.50 -0.06 -18.70
CA CYS A 81 2.44 0.05 -20.15
C CYS A 81 3.22 -1.11 -20.79
N PRO A 82 2.74 -1.70 -21.90
CA PRO A 82 3.52 -2.70 -22.61
C PRO A 82 4.89 -2.11 -22.94
N PRO A 83 5.98 -2.90 -22.88
CA PRO A 83 7.29 -2.42 -23.26
C PRO A 83 7.20 -1.86 -24.68
N VAL A 84 7.66 -0.62 -24.86
CA VAL A 84 7.81 -0.02 -26.19
C VAL A 84 8.87 -0.86 -26.90
N VAL A 85 8.43 -1.69 -27.85
CA VAL A 85 9.29 -2.51 -28.71
C VAL A 85 9.92 -1.64 -29.78
#